data_AF-A0A942V6F8-F1
#
_entry.id   AF-A0A942V6F8-F1
#
_cell.length_a   1.000
_cell.length_b   1.000
_cell.length_c   1.000
_cell.angle_alpha   90.00
_cell.angle_beta   90.00
_cell.angle_gamma   90.00
#
_symmetry.space_group_name_H-M   'P 1'
#
loop_
_entity.id
_entity.type
_entity.pdbx_description
1 polymer ?
#
loop_
_entity_poly.entity_id
_entity_poly.type
_entity_poly.pdbx_seq_one_letter_code
_entity_poly.pdbx_strand_id
1 'polypeptide(L)'
;MIEQNPNIEFDLETEILNTDFSAGSIDLENDNEPNQPMPTSPDDQDEFDRLLDEFINNQLEEAADNQLDILENTKAQKPLREQIEEEEEAVSHLYQEERQLYDAYKNFTSAIKTMALQSGKDEPEFSFSPAELYSRFRPSRGKLMNNDILKGWEIMLDCQATRLSSLPAHPSDEQILEFAEKTTDETLQMALISYVEILIEMEGCEINYNQRKAKAEKRKIERQIYEEHQHRLERMKKYINAIEAKKFPIDAERLVNNFFKTAKKDPDGAQKILENNPATYAPIEVDKIPPRFFGMIKPKPEDGIKVNREIGKFLKNLKA
;
A
#
# COMPACT_ATOMS: atom_id res chain seq x y z
N MET A 1 -40.80 -11.75 19.40
CA MET A 1 -40.67 -11.50 17.95
C MET A 1 -39.48 -10.58 17.81
N ILE A 2 -38.36 -11.13 17.35
CA ILE A 2 -37.07 -10.44 17.29
C ILE A 2 -36.88 -10.02 15.84
N GLU A 3 -36.93 -8.72 15.57
CA GLU A 3 -36.47 -8.15 14.30
C GLU A 3 -34.94 -8.14 14.33
N GLN A 4 -34.35 -8.84 13.37
CA GLN A 4 -32.91 -8.89 13.15
C GLN A 4 -32.50 -7.60 12.43
N ASN A 5 -31.59 -6.85 13.06
CA ASN A 5 -30.88 -5.74 12.45
C ASN A 5 -29.75 -6.33 11.56
N PRO A 6 -29.66 -6.01 10.26
CA PRO A 6 -28.61 -6.56 9.42
C PRO A 6 -27.29 -5.84 9.72
N ASN A 7 -26.25 -6.61 10.02
CA ASN A 7 -24.87 -6.13 10.01
C ASN A 7 -24.58 -5.46 8.67
N ILE A 8 -24.36 -4.14 8.68
CA ILE A 8 -23.65 -3.46 7.61
C ILE A 8 -22.17 -3.65 7.94
N GLU A 9 -21.61 -4.72 7.39
CA GLU A 9 -20.17 -4.95 7.36
C GLU A 9 -19.56 -3.89 6.44
N PHE A 10 -18.77 -2.98 7.01
CA PHE A 10 -18.06 -1.96 6.24
C PHE A 10 -16.91 -2.63 5.49
N ASP A 11 -17.19 -3.04 4.25
CA ASP A 11 -16.23 -3.63 3.34
C ASP A 11 -15.60 -2.55 2.45
N LEU A 12 -14.39 -2.13 2.86
CA LEU A 12 -13.55 -1.13 2.18
C LEU A 12 -13.22 -1.55 0.73
N GLU A 13 -13.21 -2.85 0.42
CA GLU A 13 -12.95 -3.34 -0.94
C GLU A 13 -14.16 -3.05 -1.86
N THR A 14 -15.40 -3.23 -1.38
CA THR A 14 -16.61 -2.84 -2.13
C THR A 14 -16.80 -1.34 -2.30
N GLU A 15 -16.35 -0.51 -1.36
CA GLU A 15 -16.50 0.95 -1.47
C GLU A 15 -15.53 1.57 -2.48
N ILE A 16 -14.30 1.04 -2.57
CA ILE A 16 -13.31 1.44 -3.59
C ILE A 16 -13.74 0.98 -4.99
N LEU A 17 -14.43 -0.16 -5.11
CA LEU A 17 -14.96 -0.68 -6.38
C LEU A 17 -16.24 0.01 -6.85
N ASN A 18 -17.03 0.59 -5.93
CA ASN A 18 -18.24 1.36 -6.26
C ASN A 18 -18.02 2.88 -6.34
N THR A 19 -16.79 3.34 -6.13
CA THR A 19 -16.43 4.74 -6.42
C THR A 19 -16.31 4.88 -7.94
N ASP A 20 -17.38 5.36 -8.56
CA ASP A 20 -17.44 5.68 -9.97
C ASP A 20 -16.40 6.77 -10.27
N PHE A 21 -15.25 6.39 -10.85
CA PHE A 21 -14.28 7.33 -11.43
C PHE A 21 -14.82 7.97 -12.73
N SER A 22 -16.12 8.25 -12.78
CA SER A 22 -16.65 9.19 -13.75
C SER A 22 -16.05 10.55 -13.39
N ALA A 23 -15.17 11.04 -14.27
CA ALA A 23 -14.63 12.39 -14.20
C ALA A 23 -15.80 13.37 -14.36
N GLY A 24 -16.46 13.69 -13.26
CA GLY A 24 -17.45 14.75 -13.16
C GLY A 24 -16.76 16.10 -13.32
N SER A 25 -16.93 16.67 -14.52
CA SER A 25 -17.07 18.10 -14.77
C SER A 25 -16.11 19.02 -14.02
N ILE A 26 -14.91 19.17 -14.58
CA ILE A 26 -14.18 20.44 -14.46
C ILE A 26 -14.66 21.29 -15.64
N ASP A 27 -15.57 22.22 -15.37
CA ASP A 27 -15.89 23.31 -16.29
C ASP A 27 -14.63 24.16 -16.49
N LEU A 28 -13.92 23.89 -17.59
CA LEU A 28 -12.98 24.84 -18.16
C LEU A 28 -13.75 25.65 -19.18
N GLU A 29 -14.18 26.83 -18.74
CA GLU A 29 -14.65 27.88 -19.64
C GLU A 29 -13.59 28.12 -20.73
N ASN A 30 -14.02 27.82 -21.94
CA ASN A 30 -13.63 28.33 -23.24
C ASN A 30 -12.74 29.60 -23.22
N ASP A 31 -11.42 29.42 -23.29
CA ASP A 31 -10.53 30.40 -23.92
C ASP A 31 -9.80 29.72 -25.08
N ASN A 32 -10.28 30.06 -26.28
CA ASN A 32 -9.66 29.76 -27.56
C ASN A 32 -8.34 30.55 -27.68
N GLU A 33 -7.21 29.91 -27.40
CA GLU A 33 -5.92 30.31 -27.98
C GLU A 33 -5.17 29.09 -28.55
N PRO A 34 -4.48 29.25 -29.69
CA PRO A 34 -3.97 28.13 -30.48
C PRO A 34 -2.89 27.36 -29.72
N ASN A 35 -3.12 26.05 -29.56
CA ASN A 35 -2.18 25.02 -29.11
C ASN A 35 -0.72 25.38 -29.47
N GLN A 36 0.06 25.80 -28.48
CA GLN A 36 1.51 25.64 -28.57
C GLN A 36 1.81 24.14 -28.54
N PRO A 37 2.63 23.61 -29.47
CA PRO A 37 3.05 22.22 -29.39
C PRO A 37 3.88 22.05 -28.11
N MET A 38 3.46 21.12 -27.25
CA MET A 38 4.31 20.66 -26.15
C MET A 38 5.65 20.16 -26.73
N PRO A 39 6.79 20.48 -26.11
CA PRO A 39 8.08 19.97 -26.56
C PRO A 39 8.06 18.44 -26.42
N THR A 40 8.15 17.75 -27.55
CA THR A 40 8.29 16.30 -27.64
C THR A 40 9.74 15.98 -28.02
N SER A 41 10.66 16.28 -27.12
CA SER A 41 12.05 15.84 -27.22
C SER A 41 12.14 14.38 -26.73
N PRO A 42 12.80 13.46 -27.47
CA PRO A 42 13.11 12.12 -26.97
C PRO A 42 13.89 12.17 -25.63
N ASP A 43 14.74 13.19 -25.46
CA ASP A 43 15.62 13.37 -24.30
C ASP A 43 14.85 13.52 -22.96
N ASP A 44 13.65 14.10 -22.95
CA ASP A 44 12.88 14.33 -21.72
C ASP A 44 12.27 13.03 -21.15
N GLN A 45 12.06 12.01 -22.00
CA GLN A 45 11.54 10.70 -21.58
C GLN A 45 12.66 9.81 -21.03
N ASP A 46 13.84 9.86 -21.66
CA ASP A 46 15.03 9.16 -21.18
C ASP A 46 15.51 9.71 -19.83
N GLU A 47 15.33 11.01 -19.58
CA GLU A 47 15.60 11.62 -18.27
C GLU A 47 14.59 11.18 -17.21
N PHE A 48 13.29 11.15 -17.51
CA PHE A 48 12.28 10.63 -16.59
C PHE A 48 12.50 9.15 -16.26
N ASP A 49 12.78 8.31 -17.26
CA ASP A 49 13.01 6.88 -17.08
C ASP A 49 14.31 6.62 -16.28
N ARG A 50 15.38 7.41 -16.52
CA ARG A 50 16.60 7.37 -15.69
C ARG A 50 16.35 7.79 -14.25
N LEU A 51 15.60 8.88 -14.03
CA LEU A 51 15.28 9.37 -12.69
C LEU A 51 14.36 8.38 -11.96
N LEU A 52 13.47 7.68 -12.68
CA LEU A 52 12.66 6.60 -12.14
C LEU A 52 13.53 5.43 -11.71
N ASP A 53 14.46 4.98 -12.56
CA ASP A 53 15.40 3.91 -12.26
C ASP A 53 16.34 4.28 -11.08
N GLU A 54 16.81 5.52 -11.00
CA GLU A 54 17.68 6.02 -9.92
C GLU A 54 16.92 6.18 -8.59
N PHE A 55 15.69 6.70 -8.61
CA PHE A 55 14.83 6.78 -7.42
C PHE A 55 14.48 5.39 -6.88
N ILE A 56 14.22 4.43 -7.78
CA ILE A 56 13.75 3.10 -7.44
C ILE A 56 14.89 2.19 -6.97
N ASN A 57 16.07 2.22 -7.61
CA ASN A 57 17.24 1.48 -7.14
C ASN A 57 17.66 1.90 -5.72
N ASN A 58 17.38 3.16 -5.34
CA ASN A 58 17.61 3.66 -3.98
C ASN A 58 16.49 3.30 -2.97
N GLN A 59 15.31 2.87 -3.43
CA GLN A 59 14.13 2.60 -2.57
C GLN A 59 13.73 1.11 -2.47
N LEU A 60 14.15 0.25 -3.41
CA LEU A 60 13.73 -1.16 -3.52
C LEU A 60 14.67 -2.20 -2.86
N GLU A 61 15.59 -1.80 -1.98
CA GLU A 61 16.23 -2.79 -1.08
C GLU A 61 15.20 -3.28 -0.03
N GLU A 62 14.58 -4.44 -0.35
CA GLU A 62 13.88 -5.42 0.52
C GLU A 62 12.77 -4.89 1.48
N ALA A 63 11.59 -5.51 1.69
CA ALA A 63 10.94 -6.73 1.22
C ALA A 63 9.49 -6.77 1.78
N ALA A 64 8.76 -7.87 1.52
CA ALA A 64 7.35 -8.10 1.90
C ALA A 64 7.06 -7.96 3.41
N ASP A 65 5.80 -7.74 3.79
CA ASP A 65 5.32 -7.36 5.15
C ASP A 65 6.02 -8.03 6.35
N ASN A 66 6.30 -9.34 6.31
CA ASN A 66 7.05 -10.01 7.39
C ASN A 66 8.56 -9.76 7.31
N GLN A 67 9.12 -9.63 6.12
CA GLN A 67 10.52 -9.28 5.94
C GLN A 67 10.80 -7.83 6.34
N LEU A 68 9.84 -6.91 6.24
CA LEU A 68 10.02 -5.52 6.69
C LEU A 68 10.22 -5.42 8.20
N ASP A 69 9.38 -6.10 8.99
CA ASP A 69 9.55 -6.24 10.43
C ASP A 69 10.87 -6.97 10.75
N ILE A 70 11.18 -8.06 10.04
CA ILE A 70 12.45 -8.80 10.21
C ILE A 70 13.66 -7.93 9.87
N LEU A 71 13.60 -7.10 8.82
CA LEU A 71 14.66 -6.20 8.40
C LEU A 71 14.83 -5.05 9.37
N GLU A 72 13.74 -4.45 9.87
CA GLU A 72 13.81 -3.45 10.92
C GLU A 72 14.40 -4.03 12.20
N ASN A 73 13.97 -5.21 12.62
CA ASN A 73 14.53 -5.90 13.78
C ASN A 73 16.00 -6.30 13.58
N THR A 74 16.37 -6.75 12.38
CA THR A 74 17.75 -7.12 12.03
C THR A 74 18.64 -5.89 12.02
N LYS A 75 18.18 -4.77 11.43
CA LYS A 75 18.86 -3.48 11.47
C LYS A 75 18.99 -2.96 12.89
N ALA A 76 17.98 -3.17 13.72
CA ALA A 76 17.98 -2.81 15.13
C ALA A 76 18.68 -3.84 16.04
N GLN A 77 19.24 -4.92 15.48
CA GLN A 77 19.90 -6.01 16.20
C GLN A 77 19.08 -6.60 17.36
N LYS A 78 17.75 -6.67 17.20
CA LYS A 78 16.87 -7.25 18.23
C LYS A 78 16.91 -8.78 18.20
N PRO A 79 16.89 -9.47 19.36
CA PRO A 79 16.96 -10.93 19.44
C PRO A 79 15.71 -11.61 18.88
N LEU A 80 15.75 -12.92 18.66
CA LEU A 80 14.52 -13.65 18.32
C LEU A 80 13.61 -13.77 19.56
N ARG A 81 12.29 -13.87 19.36
CA ARG A 81 11.33 -13.97 20.48
C ARG A 81 11.67 -15.14 21.41
N GLU A 82 12.09 -16.26 20.84
CA GLU A 82 12.45 -17.48 21.56
C GLU A 82 13.72 -17.36 22.41
N GLN A 83 14.51 -16.30 22.22
CA GLN A 83 15.74 -16.03 22.98
C GLN A 83 15.48 -15.11 24.19
N ILE A 84 14.29 -14.52 24.27
CA ILE A 84 13.91 -13.62 25.35
C ILE A 84 13.22 -14.47 26.43
N GLU A 85 13.96 -14.77 27.49
CA GLU A 85 13.46 -15.59 28.60
C GLU A 85 12.91 -14.72 29.74
N GLU A 86 13.48 -13.52 29.93
CA GLU A 86 13.15 -12.63 31.03
C GLU A 86 12.20 -11.51 30.62
N GLU A 87 11.27 -11.17 31.52
CA GLU A 87 10.30 -10.10 31.29
C GLU A 87 10.96 -8.73 31.12
N GLU A 88 11.99 -8.43 31.92
CA GLU A 88 12.73 -7.16 31.85
C GLU A 88 13.48 -7.02 30.52
N GLU A 89 14.05 -8.12 30.02
CA GLU A 89 14.69 -8.17 28.71
C GLU A 89 13.66 -7.90 27.60
N ALA A 90 12.48 -8.54 27.67
CA ALA A 90 11.40 -8.31 26.71
C ALA A 90 10.98 -6.83 26.66
N VAL A 91 10.80 -6.20 27.82
CA VAL A 91 10.42 -4.78 27.94
C VAL A 91 11.50 -3.86 27.37
N SER A 92 12.79 -4.19 27.57
CA SER A 92 13.90 -3.40 27.03
C SER A 92 13.94 -3.36 25.50
N HIS A 93 13.32 -4.36 24.86
CA HIS A 93 13.24 -4.49 23.41
C HIS A 93 11.91 -4.02 22.82
N LEU A 94 10.96 -3.53 23.61
CA LEU A 94 9.73 -2.94 23.08
C LEU A 94 10.01 -1.60 22.40
N TYR A 95 9.22 -1.28 21.39
CA TYR A 95 9.17 0.07 20.86
C TYR A 95 8.42 1.00 21.82
N GLN A 96 8.53 2.31 21.59
CA GLN A 96 8.01 3.33 22.52
C GLN A 96 6.51 3.11 22.80
N GLU A 97 5.71 2.94 21.77
CA GLU A 97 4.25 2.78 21.87
C GLU A 97 3.88 1.48 22.60
N GLU A 98 4.59 0.39 22.31
CA GLU A 98 4.42 -0.91 22.98
C GLU A 98 4.80 -0.86 24.46
N ARG A 99 5.85 -0.08 24.77
CA ARG A 99 6.27 0.13 26.14
C ARG A 99 5.24 0.93 26.93
N GLN A 100 4.70 1.99 26.35
CA GLN A 100 3.62 2.78 26.97
C GLN A 100 2.38 1.90 27.23
N LEU A 101 1.99 1.07 26.26
CA LEU A 101 0.91 0.10 26.43
C LEU A 101 1.19 -0.90 27.57
N TYR A 102 2.39 -1.47 27.63
CA TYR A 102 2.76 -2.39 28.70
C TYR A 102 2.82 -1.71 30.08
N ASP A 103 3.34 -0.49 30.17
CA ASP A 103 3.41 0.27 31.41
C ASP A 103 2.00 0.59 31.94
N ALA A 104 1.07 1.00 31.06
CA ALA A 104 -0.34 1.19 31.40
C ALA A 104 -1.01 -0.11 31.88
N TYR A 105 -0.75 -1.22 31.17
CA TYR A 105 -1.21 -2.56 31.57
C TYR A 105 -0.68 -2.97 32.96
N LYS A 106 0.59 -2.72 33.24
CA LYS A 106 1.21 -3.02 34.54
C LYS A 106 0.62 -2.18 35.67
N ASN A 107 0.37 -0.89 35.43
CA ASN A 107 -0.29 0.00 36.39
C ASN A 107 -1.71 -0.50 36.70
N PHE A 108 -2.47 -0.84 35.67
CA PHE A 108 -3.81 -1.39 35.80
C PHE A 108 -3.82 -2.67 36.64
N THR A 109 -3.08 -3.70 36.24
CA THR A 109 -3.07 -5.00 36.94
C THR A 109 -2.57 -4.88 38.37
N SER A 110 -1.60 -4.00 38.64
CA SER A 110 -1.11 -3.71 40.00
C SER A 110 -2.19 -3.06 40.86
N ALA A 111 -2.95 -2.11 40.31
CA ALA A 111 -4.07 -1.47 41.00
C ALA A 111 -5.20 -2.49 41.27
N ILE A 112 -5.52 -3.37 40.31
CA ILE A 112 -6.52 -4.43 40.52
C ILE A 112 -6.10 -5.40 41.62
N LYS A 113 -4.85 -5.87 41.62
CA LYS A 113 -4.33 -6.75 42.68
C LYS A 113 -4.43 -6.10 44.05
N THR A 114 -4.03 -4.83 44.13
CA THR A 114 -4.12 -4.03 45.37
C THR A 114 -5.58 -3.92 45.83
N MET A 115 -6.51 -3.65 44.92
CA MET A 115 -7.94 -3.53 45.22
C MET A 115 -8.55 -4.85 45.71
N ALA A 116 -8.18 -5.97 45.11
CA ALA A 116 -8.62 -7.30 45.52
C ALA A 116 -8.15 -7.60 46.96
N LEU A 117 -6.88 -7.35 47.26
CA LEU A 117 -6.30 -7.55 48.59
C LEU A 117 -6.95 -6.66 49.65
N GLN A 118 -7.17 -5.37 49.35
CA GLN A 118 -7.88 -4.43 50.24
C GLN A 118 -9.31 -4.88 50.55
N SER A 119 -9.93 -5.61 49.61
CA SER A 119 -11.28 -6.15 49.73
C SER A 119 -11.33 -7.56 50.33
N GLY A 120 -10.18 -8.10 50.78
CA GLY A 120 -10.07 -9.42 51.38
C GLY A 120 -10.27 -10.58 50.39
N LYS A 121 -10.05 -10.35 49.09
CA LYS A 121 -10.11 -11.36 48.04
C LYS A 121 -8.72 -11.91 47.71
N ASP A 122 -8.69 -13.08 47.09
CA ASP A 122 -7.46 -13.67 46.59
C ASP A 122 -6.83 -12.81 45.49
N GLU A 123 -5.49 -12.86 45.39
CA GLU A 123 -4.77 -12.11 44.36
C GLU A 123 -5.11 -12.66 42.96
N PRO A 124 -5.56 -11.81 42.03
CA PRO A 124 -5.89 -12.25 40.69
C PRO A 124 -4.63 -12.54 39.87
N GLU A 125 -4.63 -13.68 39.18
CA GLU A 125 -3.62 -14.01 38.17
C GLU A 125 -3.97 -13.39 36.82
N PHE A 126 -2.97 -12.84 36.14
CA PHE A 126 -3.08 -12.31 34.79
C PHE A 126 -2.10 -13.03 33.86
N SER A 127 -2.45 -13.14 32.58
CA SER A 127 -1.80 -14.04 31.62
C SER A 127 -0.93 -13.34 30.58
N PHE A 128 -1.18 -12.06 30.33
CA PHE A 128 -0.46 -11.28 29.34
C PHE A 128 0.96 -10.96 29.79
N SER A 129 1.88 -11.06 28.84
CA SER A 129 3.32 -10.82 28.99
C SER A 129 3.79 -9.82 27.92
N PRO A 130 4.81 -9.00 28.21
CA PRO A 130 5.39 -8.09 27.22
C PRO A 130 5.95 -8.83 25.99
N ALA A 131 6.26 -10.13 26.11
CA ALA A 131 6.66 -10.95 24.97
C ALA A 131 5.58 -11.08 23.88
N GLU A 132 4.30 -10.82 24.20
CA GLU A 132 3.21 -10.80 23.22
C GLU A 132 3.23 -9.55 22.33
N LEU A 133 3.79 -8.44 22.83
CA LEU A 133 4.04 -7.22 22.06
C LEU A 133 5.28 -7.32 21.19
N TYR A 134 6.17 -8.27 21.50
CA TYR A 134 7.43 -8.45 20.78
C TYR A 134 7.25 -9.15 19.42
N SER A 135 8.02 -8.76 18.38
CA SER A 135 8.90 -7.59 18.29
C SER A 135 8.17 -6.30 17.94
N ARG A 136 6.94 -6.45 17.44
CA ARG A 136 6.05 -5.39 17.03
C ARG A 136 4.63 -5.80 17.38
N PHE A 137 3.85 -4.85 17.89
CA PHE A 137 2.43 -5.07 18.17
C PHE A 137 1.68 -5.56 16.93
N ARG A 138 0.76 -6.50 17.14
CA ARG A 138 -0.21 -6.98 16.14
C ARG A 138 -1.59 -7.10 16.79
N PRO A 139 -2.68 -6.58 16.18
CA PRO A 139 -4.02 -6.64 16.75
C PRO A 139 -4.47 -8.07 17.10
N SER A 140 -4.09 -9.05 16.27
CA SER A 140 -4.38 -10.48 16.48
C SER A 140 -3.84 -11.06 17.80
N ARG A 141 -2.85 -10.41 18.42
CA ARG A 141 -2.21 -10.87 19.67
C ARG A 141 -2.80 -10.21 20.93
N GLY A 142 -3.74 -9.28 20.78
CA GLY A 142 -4.38 -8.57 21.90
C GLY A 142 -5.32 -9.43 22.76
N LYS A 143 -5.61 -10.68 22.38
CA LYS A 143 -6.62 -11.51 23.06
C LYS A 143 -6.32 -11.75 24.54
N LEU A 144 -5.05 -12.01 24.89
CA LEU A 144 -4.66 -12.24 26.29
C LEU A 144 -4.83 -10.97 27.12
N MET A 145 -4.36 -9.84 26.60
CA MET A 145 -4.52 -8.53 27.23
C MET A 145 -6.00 -8.17 27.43
N ASN A 146 -6.83 -8.37 26.41
CA ASN A 146 -8.27 -8.10 26.49
C ASN A 146 -8.97 -8.98 27.54
N ASN A 147 -8.61 -10.25 27.65
CA ASN A 147 -9.14 -11.13 28.71
C ASN A 147 -8.73 -10.64 30.10
N ASP A 148 -7.48 -10.21 30.27
CA ASP A 148 -6.98 -9.70 31.55
C ASP A 148 -7.63 -8.35 31.92
N ILE A 149 -7.86 -7.47 30.93
CA ILE A 149 -8.60 -6.21 31.11
C ILE A 149 -10.03 -6.49 31.57
N LEU A 150 -10.74 -7.39 30.89
CA LEU A 150 -12.11 -7.77 31.27
C LEU A 150 -12.15 -8.36 32.67
N LYS A 151 -11.23 -9.27 33.00
CA LYS A 151 -11.10 -9.84 34.34
C LYS A 151 -10.83 -8.76 35.39
N GLY A 152 -9.96 -7.80 35.08
CA GLY A 152 -9.70 -6.66 35.95
C GLY A 152 -10.92 -5.79 36.18
N TRP A 153 -11.68 -5.52 35.11
CA TRP A 153 -12.93 -4.76 35.17
C TRP A 153 -13.99 -5.47 36.02
N GLU A 154 -14.15 -6.79 35.85
CA GLU A 154 -15.01 -7.62 36.68
C GLU A 154 -14.63 -7.46 38.16
N ILE A 155 -13.35 -7.60 38.52
CA ILE A 155 -12.87 -7.43 39.90
C ILE A 155 -13.16 -6.02 40.44
N MET A 156 -13.02 -4.97 39.63
CA MET A 156 -13.38 -3.61 40.05
C MET A 156 -14.86 -3.50 40.40
N LEU A 157 -15.76 -4.00 39.54
CA LEU A 157 -17.19 -4.02 39.81
C LEU A 157 -17.50 -4.80 41.09
N ASP A 158 -16.80 -5.91 41.28
CA ASP A 158 -16.96 -6.82 42.39
C ASP A 158 -16.51 -6.24 43.75
N CYS A 159 -15.52 -5.34 43.74
CA CYS A 159 -14.95 -4.71 44.94
C CYS A 159 -15.55 -3.32 45.20
N GLN A 160 -15.99 -2.62 44.14
CA GLN A 160 -16.37 -1.21 44.19
C GLN A 160 -17.77 -0.96 43.60
N ALA A 161 -18.64 -1.98 43.58
CA ALA A 161 -20.00 -1.96 42.99
C ALA A 161 -20.78 -0.69 43.34
N THR A 162 -20.80 -0.30 44.62
CA THR A 162 -21.55 0.87 45.08
C THR A 162 -21.05 2.16 44.44
N ARG A 163 -19.73 2.34 44.33
CA ARG A 163 -19.14 3.55 43.71
C ARG A 163 -19.35 3.54 42.21
N LEU A 164 -19.11 2.41 41.56
CA LEU A 164 -19.21 2.27 40.11
C LEU A 164 -20.67 2.28 39.60
N SER A 165 -21.65 2.09 40.48
CA SER A 165 -23.08 2.13 40.11
C SER A 165 -23.56 3.46 39.53
N SER A 166 -22.81 4.57 39.74
CA SER A 166 -23.14 5.86 39.14
C SER A 166 -22.61 6.05 37.72
N LEU A 167 -21.75 5.16 37.23
CA LEU A 167 -21.34 5.16 35.83
C LEU A 167 -22.49 4.62 34.95
N PRO A 168 -22.68 5.16 33.74
CA PRO A 168 -23.62 4.59 32.79
C PRO A 168 -23.19 3.17 32.37
N ALA A 169 -24.11 2.38 31.82
CA ALA A 169 -23.85 0.99 31.44
C ALA A 169 -22.72 0.83 30.39
N HIS A 170 -22.55 1.83 29.52
CA HIS A 170 -21.51 1.92 28.51
C HIS A 170 -20.86 3.30 28.59
N PRO A 171 -19.96 3.52 29.57
CA PRO A 171 -19.32 4.82 29.74
C PRO A 171 -18.32 5.07 28.60
N SER A 172 -18.26 6.31 28.12
CA SER A 172 -17.13 6.73 27.26
C SER A 172 -15.87 6.91 28.09
N ASP A 173 -14.72 6.95 27.41
CA ASP A 173 -13.41 7.12 28.04
C ASP A 173 -13.36 8.42 28.86
N GLU A 174 -13.94 9.51 28.34
CA GLU A 174 -14.04 10.79 29.07
C GLU A 174 -14.91 10.68 30.33
N GLN A 175 -15.99 9.89 30.29
CA GLN A 175 -16.84 9.68 31.45
C GLN A 175 -16.13 8.85 32.53
N ILE A 176 -15.30 7.89 32.12
CA ILE A 176 -14.46 7.12 33.05
C ILE A 176 -13.43 8.03 33.70
N LEU A 177 -12.76 8.89 32.92
CA LEU A 177 -11.77 9.85 33.43
C LEU A 177 -12.42 10.88 34.36
N GLU A 178 -13.56 11.46 33.99
CA GLU A 178 -14.29 12.42 34.83
C GLU A 178 -14.73 11.78 36.15
N PHE A 179 -15.10 10.50 36.14
CA PHE A 179 -15.37 9.76 37.38
C PHE A 179 -14.10 9.54 38.19
N ALA A 180 -13.00 9.14 37.55
CA ALA A 180 -11.72 8.91 38.20
C ALA A 180 -11.18 10.18 38.85
N GLU A 181 -11.36 11.36 38.27
CA GLU A 181 -10.98 12.64 38.89
C GLU A 181 -11.75 12.92 40.20
N LYS A 182 -13.00 12.45 40.30
CA LYS A 182 -13.89 12.71 41.44
C LYS A 182 -13.81 11.65 42.53
N THR A 183 -13.30 10.46 42.23
CA THR A 183 -13.21 9.39 43.22
C THR A 183 -12.13 9.70 44.25
N THR A 184 -12.41 9.42 45.53
CA THR A 184 -11.44 9.62 46.61
C THR A 184 -10.63 8.35 46.92
N ASP A 185 -10.89 7.26 46.20
CA ASP A 185 -10.16 6.00 46.34
C ASP A 185 -9.03 5.97 45.33
N GLU A 186 -7.80 6.14 45.82
CA GLU A 186 -6.60 6.22 44.98
C GLU A 186 -6.37 4.94 44.17
N THR A 187 -6.74 3.77 44.71
CA THR A 187 -6.55 2.48 44.01
C THR A 187 -7.55 2.34 42.86
N LEU A 188 -8.82 2.71 43.09
CA LEU A 188 -9.84 2.76 42.04
C LEU A 188 -9.53 3.84 40.99
N GLN A 189 -9.08 5.02 41.43
CA GLN A 189 -8.66 6.09 40.53
C GLN A 189 -7.56 5.61 39.59
N MET A 190 -6.50 5.00 40.14
CA MET A 190 -5.38 4.48 39.37
C MET A 190 -5.83 3.40 38.38
N ALA A 191 -6.70 2.47 38.81
CA ALA A 191 -7.21 1.42 37.94
C ALA A 191 -8.03 1.99 36.76
N LEU A 192 -8.87 2.99 36.99
CA LEU A 192 -9.68 3.62 35.95
C LEU A 192 -8.83 4.44 34.96
N ILE A 193 -7.88 5.22 35.46
CA ILE A 193 -6.95 5.98 34.61
C ILE A 193 -6.13 5.01 33.76
N SER A 194 -5.54 3.99 34.38
CA SER A 194 -4.73 2.99 33.66
C SER A 194 -5.54 2.21 32.63
N TYR A 195 -6.82 1.93 32.91
CA TYR A 195 -7.72 1.30 31.93
C TYR A 195 -7.89 2.16 30.68
N VAL A 196 -8.15 3.47 30.84
CA VAL A 196 -8.28 4.39 29.71
C VAL A 196 -6.95 4.58 28.99
N GLU A 197 -5.83 4.65 29.72
CA GLU A 197 -4.48 4.68 29.13
C GLU A 197 -4.24 3.43 28.26
N ILE A 198 -4.64 2.23 28.70
CA ILE A 198 -4.53 1.03 27.87
C ILE A 198 -5.31 1.18 26.57
N LEU A 199 -6.54 1.72 26.59
CA LEU A 199 -7.34 1.91 25.39
C LEU A 199 -6.63 2.84 24.39
N ILE A 200 -6.12 3.98 24.88
CA ILE A 200 -5.40 4.98 24.08
C ILE A 200 -4.11 4.39 23.50
N GLU A 201 -3.29 3.73 24.33
CA GLU A 201 -2.00 3.19 23.89
C GLU A 201 -2.18 1.98 22.96
N MET A 202 -3.27 1.23 23.11
CA MET A 202 -3.65 0.17 22.17
C MET A 202 -4.02 0.76 20.80
N GLU A 203 -4.80 1.83 20.76
CA GLU A 203 -5.10 2.57 19.51
C GLU A 203 -3.81 3.11 18.88
N GLY A 204 -2.90 3.68 19.69
CA GLY A 204 -1.58 4.14 19.21
C GLY A 204 -0.76 3.01 18.55
N CYS A 205 -0.74 1.83 19.17
CA CYS A 205 -0.11 0.65 18.60
C CYS A 205 -0.77 0.20 17.28
N GLU A 206 -2.10 0.24 17.20
CA GLU A 206 -2.87 -0.09 15.98
C GLU A 206 -2.62 0.90 14.83
N ILE A 207 -2.58 2.20 15.12
CA ILE A 207 -2.25 3.24 14.13
C ILE A 207 -0.86 2.99 13.55
N ASN A 208 0.14 2.70 14.39
CA ASN A 208 1.50 2.43 13.92
C ASN A 208 1.55 1.13 13.08
N TYR A 209 0.85 0.08 13.51
CA TYR A 209 0.69 -1.15 12.72
C TYR A 209 0.11 -0.87 11.33
N ASN A 210 -0.97 -0.08 11.26
CA ASN A 210 -1.62 0.27 10.00
C ASN A 210 -0.74 1.14 9.09
N GLN A 211 0.03 2.08 9.66
CA GLN A 211 1.03 2.85 8.90
C GLN A 211 2.10 1.96 8.28
N ARG A 212 2.64 1.00 9.05
CA ARG A 212 3.63 0.04 8.53
C ARG A 212 3.05 -0.80 7.39
N LYS A 213 1.82 -1.30 7.56
CA LYS A 213 1.11 -2.06 6.53
C LYS A 213 0.91 -1.24 5.25
N ALA A 214 0.41 -0.01 5.36
CA ALA A 214 0.21 0.87 4.21
C ALA A 214 1.52 1.19 3.47
N LYS A 215 2.61 1.39 4.20
CA LYS A 215 3.95 1.60 3.61
C LYS A 215 4.43 0.39 2.83
N ALA A 216 4.18 -0.82 3.35
CA ALA A 216 4.56 -2.05 2.68
C ALA A 216 3.71 -2.31 1.41
N GLU A 217 2.40 -2.05 1.47
CA GLU A 217 1.50 -2.11 0.31
C GLU A 217 1.91 -1.12 -0.78
N LYS A 218 2.24 0.12 -0.40
CA LYS A 218 2.76 1.13 -1.34
C LYS A 218 4.01 0.61 -2.07
N ARG A 219 4.99 0.09 -1.33
CA ARG A 219 6.23 -0.48 -1.92
C ARG A 219 5.95 -1.64 -2.86
N LYS A 220 4.97 -2.49 -2.53
CA LYS A 220 4.54 -3.59 -3.40
C LYS A 220 3.97 -3.07 -4.72
N ILE A 221 3.13 -2.04 -4.67
CA ILE A 221 2.57 -1.40 -5.87
C ILE A 221 3.70 -0.75 -6.70
N GLU A 222 4.60 -0.01 -6.07
CA GLU A 222 5.77 0.59 -6.74
C GLU A 222 6.60 -0.47 -7.48
N ARG A 223 6.86 -1.61 -6.82
CA ARG A 223 7.54 -2.74 -7.44
C ARG A 223 6.79 -3.31 -8.64
N GLN A 224 5.47 -3.49 -8.53
CA GLN A 224 4.66 -4.00 -9.65
C GLN A 224 4.66 -3.04 -10.85
N ILE A 225 4.59 -1.73 -10.59
CA ILE A 225 4.68 -0.70 -11.64
C ILE A 225 6.03 -0.80 -12.36
N TYR A 226 7.11 -0.98 -11.59
CA TYR A 226 8.46 -1.15 -12.14
C TYR A 226 8.59 -2.41 -12.99
N GLU A 227 8.18 -3.56 -12.45
CA GLU A 227 8.25 -4.84 -13.17
C GLU A 227 7.44 -4.78 -14.48
N GLU A 228 6.24 -4.18 -14.47
CA GLU A 228 5.43 -3.99 -15.68
C GLU A 228 6.08 -3.00 -16.66
N HIS A 229 6.74 -1.95 -16.17
CA HIS A 229 7.50 -1.02 -17.01
C HIS A 229 8.67 -1.73 -17.70
N GLN A 230 9.48 -2.50 -16.96
CA GLN A 230 10.59 -3.27 -17.51
C GLN A 230 10.09 -4.30 -18.53
N HIS A 231 9.02 -5.04 -18.23
CA HIS A 231 8.41 -5.95 -19.20
C HIS A 231 7.90 -5.23 -20.45
N ARG A 232 7.42 -3.98 -20.34
CA ARG A 232 7.06 -3.18 -21.51
C ARG A 232 8.27 -2.84 -22.37
N LEU A 233 9.37 -2.38 -21.76
CA LEU A 233 10.61 -2.09 -22.48
C LEU A 233 11.16 -3.35 -23.17
N GLU A 234 11.17 -4.48 -22.48
CA GLU A 234 11.58 -5.77 -23.05
C GLU A 234 10.72 -6.19 -24.23
N ARG A 235 9.38 -6.07 -24.11
CA ARG A 235 8.46 -6.33 -25.22
C ARG A 235 8.80 -5.43 -26.39
N MET A 236 8.87 -4.11 -26.19
CA MET A 236 9.18 -3.15 -27.25
C MET A 236 10.51 -3.48 -27.96
N LYS A 237 11.55 -3.83 -27.19
CA LYS A 237 12.84 -4.27 -27.74
C LYS A 237 12.72 -5.52 -28.61
N LYS A 238 11.90 -6.50 -28.23
CA LYS A 238 11.63 -7.68 -29.08
C LYS A 238 10.97 -7.29 -30.41
N TYR A 239 10.02 -6.35 -30.39
CA TYR A 239 9.38 -5.85 -31.61
C TYR A 239 10.38 -5.11 -32.50
N ILE A 240 11.21 -4.22 -31.93
CA ILE A 240 12.26 -3.48 -32.66
C ILE A 240 13.20 -4.48 -33.36
N ASN A 241 13.77 -5.42 -32.60
CA ASN A 241 14.69 -6.43 -33.13
C ASN A 241 14.04 -7.26 -34.26
N ALA A 242 12.74 -7.60 -34.13
CA ALA A 242 12.02 -8.37 -35.15
C ALA A 242 11.78 -7.58 -36.44
N ILE A 243 11.49 -6.28 -36.34
CA ILE A 243 11.32 -5.38 -37.49
C ILE A 243 12.67 -5.18 -38.21
N GLU A 244 13.74 -4.93 -37.45
CA GLU A 244 15.10 -4.79 -37.98
C GLU A 244 15.57 -6.06 -38.69
N ALA A 245 15.32 -7.23 -38.11
CA ALA A 245 15.64 -8.52 -38.72
C ALA A 245 14.93 -8.74 -40.07
N LYS A 246 13.72 -8.17 -40.23
CA LYS A 246 12.99 -8.18 -41.50
C LYS A 246 13.48 -7.15 -42.51
N LYS A 247 14.34 -6.22 -42.09
CA LYS A 247 14.94 -5.16 -42.93
C LYS A 247 13.87 -4.31 -43.62
N PHE A 248 12.81 -3.96 -42.90
CA PHE A 248 11.85 -2.97 -43.38
C PHE A 248 12.57 -1.61 -43.56
N PRO A 249 12.26 -0.84 -44.62
CA PRO A 249 12.85 0.48 -44.86
C PRO A 249 12.17 1.54 -43.98
N ILE A 250 12.33 1.41 -42.66
CA ILE A 250 11.73 2.25 -41.63
C ILE A 250 12.64 2.26 -40.40
N ASP A 251 12.59 3.36 -39.65
CA ASP A 251 13.15 3.43 -38.30
C ASP A 251 12.28 2.59 -37.35
N ALA A 252 12.79 1.41 -36.97
CA ALA A 252 12.08 0.44 -36.16
C ALA A 252 11.81 0.94 -34.73
N GLU A 253 12.76 1.65 -34.14
CA GLU A 253 12.65 2.19 -32.79
C GLU A 253 11.58 3.27 -32.74
N ARG A 254 11.66 4.24 -33.66
CA ARG A 254 10.65 5.30 -33.78
C ARG A 254 9.25 4.75 -34.06
N LEU A 255 9.15 3.75 -34.94
CA LEU A 255 7.90 3.07 -35.25
C LEU A 255 7.28 2.44 -34.01
N VAL A 256 8.04 1.63 -33.28
CA VAL A 256 7.55 0.89 -32.10
C VAL A 256 7.19 1.85 -30.98
N ASN A 257 8.04 2.82 -30.66
CA ASN A 257 7.78 3.81 -29.60
C ASN A 257 6.48 4.58 -29.84
N ASN A 258 6.29 5.11 -31.05
CA ASN A 258 5.09 5.88 -31.37
C ASN A 258 3.84 5.02 -31.48
N PHE A 259 3.95 3.82 -32.06
CA PHE A 259 2.82 2.88 -32.17
C PHE A 259 2.32 2.44 -30.80
N PHE A 260 3.21 1.98 -29.91
CA PHE A 260 2.83 1.51 -28.56
C PHE A 260 2.24 2.64 -27.71
N LYS A 261 2.70 3.88 -27.88
CA LYS A 261 2.14 5.06 -27.21
C LYS A 261 0.66 5.28 -27.56
N THR A 262 0.29 5.15 -28.83
CA THR A 262 -1.11 5.26 -29.26
C THR A 262 -1.91 4.01 -28.92
N ALA A 263 -1.34 2.82 -29.14
CA ALA A 263 -2.01 1.54 -28.87
C ALA A 263 -2.35 1.35 -27.39
N LYS A 264 -1.62 1.99 -26.46
CA LYS A 264 -1.97 2.00 -25.03
C LYS A 264 -3.36 2.57 -24.74
N LYS A 265 -3.83 3.55 -25.55
CA LYS A 265 -5.13 4.20 -25.38
C LYS A 265 -6.19 3.63 -26.31
N ASP A 266 -5.82 3.34 -27.55
CA ASP A 266 -6.72 2.81 -28.58
C ASP A 266 -5.97 1.81 -29.48
N PRO A 267 -5.95 0.51 -29.12
CA PRO A 267 -5.24 -0.52 -29.87
C PRO A 267 -5.72 -0.64 -31.32
N ASP A 268 -7.04 -0.63 -31.53
CA ASP A 268 -7.66 -0.84 -32.84
C ASP A 268 -7.46 0.38 -33.74
N GLY A 269 -7.62 1.59 -33.18
CA GLY A 269 -7.32 2.84 -33.87
C GLY A 269 -5.84 2.94 -34.25
N ALA A 270 -4.93 2.57 -33.34
CA ALA A 270 -3.50 2.57 -33.61
C ALA A 270 -3.14 1.63 -34.77
N GLN A 271 -3.69 0.41 -34.77
CA GLN A 271 -3.48 -0.56 -35.85
C GLN A 271 -4.02 -0.02 -37.19
N LYS A 272 -5.21 0.60 -37.19
CA LYS A 272 -5.81 1.17 -38.40
C LYS A 272 -4.99 2.34 -38.94
N ILE A 273 -4.46 3.19 -38.08
CA ILE A 273 -3.56 4.30 -38.46
C ILE A 273 -2.28 3.73 -39.06
N LEU A 274 -1.68 2.73 -38.40
CA LEU A 274 -0.47 2.08 -38.85
C LEU A 274 -0.63 1.47 -40.24
N GLU A 275 -1.76 0.86 -40.57
CA GLU A 275 -1.95 0.26 -41.90
C GLU A 275 -2.24 1.28 -43.01
N ASN A 276 -2.73 2.47 -42.68
CA ASN A 276 -3.25 3.43 -43.67
C ASN A 276 -2.40 4.69 -43.83
N ASN A 277 -1.58 5.06 -42.83
CA ASN A 277 -0.78 6.26 -42.87
C ASN A 277 0.73 5.95 -42.66
N PRO A 278 1.53 5.90 -43.75
CA PRO A 278 2.95 5.54 -43.70
C PRO A 278 3.87 6.60 -43.10
N ALA A 279 3.33 7.74 -42.65
CA ALA A 279 4.10 8.81 -42.04
C ALA A 279 3.85 8.97 -40.53
N THR A 280 2.78 8.38 -39.98
CA THR A 280 2.34 8.70 -38.61
C THR A 280 3.27 8.18 -37.52
N TYR A 281 3.65 6.91 -37.58
CA TYR A 281 4.46 6.30 -36.50
C TYR A 281 5.95 6.36 -36.80
N ALA A 282 6.36 6.07 -38.03
CA ALA A 282 7.66 6.48 -38.58
C ALA A 282 7.54 6.51 -40.11
N PRO A 283 8.19 7.47 -40.79
CA PRO A 283 8.14 7.59 -42.24
C PRO A 283 8.85 6.42 -42.93
N ILE A 284 8.23 5.88 -43.98
CA ILE A 284 8.87 4.88 -44.85
C ILE A 284 9.95 5.54 -45.70
N GLU A 285 11.15 4.97 -45.69
CA GLU A 285 12.30 5.37 -46.49
C GLU A 285 12.18 4.79 -47.90
N VAL A 286 11.36 5.45 -48.74
CA VAL A 286 11.01 4.98 -50.09
C VAL A 286 12.24 4.77 -50.98
N ASP A 287 13.29 5.55 -50.77
CA ASP A 287 14.58 5.44 -51.45
C ASP A 287 15.33 4.15 -51.14
N LYS A 288 15.08 3.54 -49.97
CA LYS A 288 15.66 2.24 -49.58
C LYS A 288 14.83 1.05 -50.03
N ILE A 289 13.68 1.26 -50.68
CA ILE A 289 12.90 0.19 -51.28
C ILE A 289 13.63 -0.35 -52.53
N PRO A 290 13.81 -1.67 -52.69
CA PRO A 290 14.46 -2.22 -53.88
C PRO A 290 13.68 -1.89 -55.17
N PRO A 291 14.36 -1.44 -56.24
CA PRO A 291 13.71 -1.15 -57.52
C PRO A 291 13.25 -2.44 -58.21
N ARG A 292 12.14 -2.35 -58.95
CA ARG A 292 11.52 -3.50 -59.65
C ARG A 292 12.08 -3.65 -61.07
N PHE A 293 11.94 -4.86 -61.63
CA PHE A 293 12.42 -5.22 -62.97
C PHE A 293 13.91 -4.85 -63.20
N PHE A 294 14.81 -5.43 -62.41
CA PHE A 294 16.27 -5.22 -62.54
C PHE A 294 16.70 -3.75 -62.51
N GLY A 295 16.05 -2.92 -61.68
CA GLY A 295 16.40 -1.49 -61.57
C GLY A 295 15.66 -0.56 -62.53
N MET A 296 14.85 -1.09 -63.44
CA MET A 296 14.15 -0.27 -64.46
C MET A 296 12.97 0.53 -63.88
N ILE A 297 12.39 0.10 -62.77
CA ILE A 297 11.27 0.81 -62.12
C ILE A 297 11.70 1.25 -60.71
N LYS A 298 11.84 2.56 -60.54
CA LYS A 298 12.13 3.18 -59.23
C LYS A 298 10.92 3.08 -58.28
N PRO A 299 11.14 2.97 -56.97
CA PRO A 299 10.07 3.03 -55.97
C PRO A 299 9.27 4.33 -56.03
N LYS A 300 7.97 4.24 -55.74
CA LYS A 300 7.05 5.39 -55.66
C LYS A 300 6.44 5.51 -54.27
N PRO A 301 5.86 6.66 -53.89
CA PRO A 301 5.14 6.82 -52.62
C PRO A 301 4.06 5.76 -52.36
N GLU A 302 3.39 5.29 -53.42
CA GLU A 302 2.41 4.18 -53.35
C GLU A 302 3.01 2.85 -52.86
N ASP A 303 4.30 2.63 -53.11
CA ASP A 303 5.00 1.44 -52.62
C ASP A 303 5.27 1.55 -51.12
N GLY A 304 5.48 2.77 -50.60
CA GLY A 304 5.55 3.02 -49.17
C GLY A 304 4.27 2.62 -48.42
N ILE A 305 3.09 2.90 -49.00
CA ILE A 305 1.80 2.47 -48.42
C ILE A 305 1.69 0.94 -48.34
N LYS A 306 2.21 0.22 -49.35
CA LYS A 306 2.19 -1.26 -49.37
C LYS A 306 3.11 -1.83 -48.30
N VAL A 307 4.32 -1.30 -48.17
CA VAL A 307 5.29 -1.68 -47.13
C VAL A 307 4.71 -1.42 -45.75
N ASN A 308 4.06 -0.28 -45.56
CA ASN A 308 3.44 0.09 -44.28
C ASN A 308 2.30 -0.87 -43.86
N ARG A 309 1.47 -1.32 -44.81
CA ARG A 309 0.47 -2.38 -44.56
C ARG A 309 1.12 -3.72 -44.23
N GLU A 310 2.25 -4.05 -44.84
CA GLU A 310 3.01 -5.27 -44.55
C GLU A 310 3.57 -5.24 -43.13
N ILE A 311 4.13 -4.10 -42.71
CA ILE A 311 4.58 -3.85 -41.34
C ILE A 311 3.42 -4.00 -40.35
N GLY A 312 2.26 -3.39 -40.62
CA GLY A 312 1.06 -3.53 -39.78
C GLY A 312 0.62 -4.98 -39.60
N LYS A 313 0.57 -5.76 -40.68
CA LYS A 313 0.27 -7.20 -40.63
C LYS A 313 1.34 -8.01 -39.90
N PHE A 314 2.61 -7.65 -40.10
CA PHE A 314 3.73 -8.30 -39.44
C PHE A 314 3.65 -8.13 -37.93
N LEU A 315 3.45 -6.88 -37.47
CA LEU A 315 3.30 -6.55 -36.06
C LEU A 315 2.10 -7.27 -35.42
N LYS A 316 0.95 -7.31 -36.10
CA LYS A 316 -0.24 -8.05 -35.64
C LYS A 316 0.00 -9.55 -35.46
N ASN A 317 0.85 -10.14 -36.29
CA ASN A 317 1.17 -11.57 -36.24
C ASN A 317 2.37 -11.88 -35.32
N LEU A 318 3.09 -10.86 -34.86
CA LEU A 318 4.20 -11.00 -33.94
C LEU A 318 3.64 -11.25 -32.53
N LYS A 319 3.60 -12.51 -32.10
CA LYS A 319 3.30 -12.88 -30.71
C LYS A 319 4.58 -12.78 -29.88
N ALA A 320 4.98 -11.56 -29.49
CA ALA A 320 6.23 -11.29 -28.76
C ALA A 320 6.02 -10.86 -27.30
#